data_AF-A0A7U9SU12-F1
#
_entry.id   AF-A0A7U9SU12-F1
#
_cell.length_a   1.000
_cell.length_b   1.000
_cell.length_c   1.000
_cell.angle_alpha   90.00
_cell.angle_beta   90.00
_cell.angle_gamma   90.00
#
_symmetry.space_group_name_H-M   'P 1'
#
loop_
_entity.id
_entity.type
_entity.pdbx_description
1 polymer ?
#
loop_
_entity_poly.entity_id
_entity_poly.type
_entity_poly.pdbx_seq_one_letter_code
_entity_poly.pdbx_strand_id
1 'polypeptide(L)'
;MAYEVDQIHPMVDKDDIDALEEALKVEEGADYVTLFTCTPYGVNSHRLLVRGRRVPYDGEIESTPVDSMVQAIQNYYMLYLLLGLGVTALVILIMRRVMGPKKVEQTKMQQFTQEQEDRKEGKS
;
A
#
# COMPACT_ATOMS: atom_id res chain seq x y z
N MET A 1 19.50 4.59 9.34
CA MET A 1 20.89 5.09 9.17
C MET A 1 21.71 3.98 8.55
N ALA A 2 22.54 4.26 7.55
CA ALA A 2 23.45 3.28 6.96
C ALA A 2 24.88 3.81 6.96
N TYR A 3 25.82 2.87 7.08
CA TYR A 3 27.25 3.11 7.09
C TYR A 3 27.90 2.14 6.12
N GLU A 4 28.79 2.64 5.27
CA GLU A 4 29.58 1.84 4.33
C GLU A 4 30.98 1.63 4.91
N VAL A 5 31.50 0.40 4.84
CA VAL A 5 32.82 0.05 5.38
C VAL A 5 33.89 0.75 4.53
N ASP A 6 34.68 1.61 5.17
CA ASP A 6 35.77 2.36 4.52
C ASP A 6 37.14 1.79 4.88
N GLN A 7 37.31 1.29 6.12
CA GLN A 7 38.59 0.82 6.62
C GLN A 7 38.44 -0.37 7.57
N ILE A 8 39.33 -1.34 7.41
CA ILE A 8 39.51 -2.45 8.36
C ILE A 8 40.91 -2.32 8.93
N HIS A 9 41.02 -2.04 10.23
CA HIS A 9 42.34 -2.08 10.87
C HIS A 9 42.71 -3.55 11.13
N PRO A 10 43.91 -3.98 10.70
CA PRO A 10 44.40 -5.33 10.99
C PRO A 10 44.53 -5.52 12.51
N MET A 11 44.57 -6.78 12.94
CA MET A 11 44.52 -7.21 14.35
C MET A 11 45.47 -6.38 15.23
N VAL A 12 44.92 -5.40 15.94
CA VAL A 12 45.66 -4.52 16.87
C VAL A 12 45.81 -5.28 18.18
N ASP A 13 46.99 -5.24 18.80
CA ASP A 13 47.17 -5.86 20.13
C ASP A 13 46.18 -5.22 21.11
N LYS A 14 45.56 -6.02 22.00
CA LYS A 14 44.60 -5.46 22.96
C LYS A 14 45.27 -4.47 23.93
N ASP A 15 46.56 -4.67 24.20
CA ASP A 15 47.32 -3.91 25.21
C ASP A 15 48.01 -2.67 24.61
N ASP A 16 47.92 -2.48 23.29
CA ASP A 16 48.41 -1.30 22.57
C ASP A 16 47.35 -0.19 22.57
N ILE A 17 47.26 0.53 23.68
CA ILE A 17 46.28 1.60 23.90
C ILE A 17 46.50 2.77 22.93
N ASP A 18 47.76 3.10 22.61
CA ASP A 18 48.09 4.21 21.72
C ASP A 18 47.56 3.96 20.30
N ALA A 19 47.73 2.73 19.78
CA ALA A 19 47.19 2.34 18.49
C ALA A 19 45.66 2.31 18.46
N LEU A 20 45.02 1.90 19.58
CA LEU A 20 43.56 1.88 19.71
C LEU A 20 42.97 3.29 19.78
N GLU A 21 43.60 4.20 20.51
CA GLU A 21 43.17 5.60 20.62
C GLU A 21 43.27 6.32 19.28
N GLU A 22 44.36 6.13 18.54
CA GLU A 22 44.50 6.75 17.22
C GLU A 22 43.49 6.17 16.21
N ALA A 23 43.19 4.87 16.27
CA ALA A 23 42.22 4.23 15.38
C ALA A 23 40.74 4.61 15.69
N LEU A 24 40.45 5.01 16.94
CA LEU A 24 39.10 5.40 17.40
C LEU A 24 38.92 6.92 17.54
N LYS A 25 39.91 7.69 17.11
CA LYS A 25 39.92 9.15 17.20
C LYS A 25 38.77 9.76 16.41
N VAL A 26 38.13 10.77 16.99
CA VAL A 26 37.06 11.51 16.34
C VAL A 26 37.67 12.50 15.34
N GLU A 27 37.32 12.34 14.07
CA GLU A 27 37.66 13.31 13.02
C GLU A 27 36.59 14.39 12.91
N GLU A 28 37.00 15.65 13.00
CA GLU A 28 36.09 16.79 12.97
C GLU A 28 35.40 16.91 11.59
N GLY A 29 34.07 16.95 11.58
CA GLY A 29 33.27 17.03 10.34
C GLY A 29 33.02 15.70 9.63
N ALA A 30 33.45 14.57 10.20
CA ALA A 30 33.12 13.24 9.71
C ALA A 30 32.21 12.48 10.68
N ASP A 31 31.35 11.61 10.13
CA ASP A 31 30.46 10.73 10.90
C ASP A 31 30.87 9.28 10.60
N TYR A 32 31.64 8.71 11.52
CA TYR A 32 32.13 7.34 11.46
C TYR A 32 31.54 6.51 12.59
N VAL A 33 31.32 5.23 12.29
CA VAL A 33 31.01 4.20 13.28
C VAL A 33 32.05 3.09 13.12
N THR A 34 32.73 2.74 14.21
CA THR A 34 33.69 1.64 14.23
C THR A 34 33.13 0.47 15.01
N LEU A 35 32.97 -0.69 14.35
CA LEU A 35 32.67 -1.95 15.01
C LEU A 35 33.94 -2.49 15.66
N PHE A 36 33.89 -2.68 16.96
CA PHE A 36 34.99 -3.17 17.78
C PHE A 36 34.70 -4.60 18.23
N THR A 37 35.61 -5.53 17.95
CA THR A 37 35.47 -6.92 18.41
C THR A 37 36.81 -7.54 18.79
N CYS A 38 36.77 -8.65 19.53
CA CYS A 38 37.94 -9.42 19.89
C CYS A 38 38.28 -10.44 18.80
N THR A 39 39.57 -10.70 18.61
CA THR A 39 40.08 -11.67 17.63
C THR A 39 41.42 -12.26 18.11
N PRO A 40 41.85 -13.45 17.66
CA PRO A 40 41.06 -14.49 17.01
C PRO A 40 40.02 -15.08 17.96
N TYR A 41 38.97 -15.68 17.38
CA TYR A 41 37.87 -16.29 18.13
C TYR A 41 38.38 -17.27 19.20
N GLY A 42 37.95 -17.10 20.45
CA GLY A 42 38.31 -17.96 21.57
C GLY A 42 39.68 -17.68 22.22
N VAL A 43 40.53 -16.85 21.60
CA VAL A 43 41.81 -16.40 22.17
C VAL A 43 41.71 -14.94 22.63
N ASN A 44 41.08 -14.07 21.82
CA ASN A 44 40.85 -12.65 22.12
C ASN A 44 42.13 -11.82 22.43
N SER A 45 43.28 -12.22 21.89
CA SER A 45 44.57 -11.56 22.09
C SER A 45 44.65 -10.19 21.39
N HIS A 46 43.87 -9.99 20.34
CA HIS A 46 43.85 -8.79 19.52
C HIS A 46 42.44 -8.21 19.44
N ARG A 47 42.36 -7.02 18.84
CA ARG A 47 41.15 -6.29 18.52
C ARG A 47 41.04 -6.09 17.02
N LEU A 48 39.86 -6.37 16.49
CA LEU A 48 39.50 -6.11 15.10
C LEU A 48 38.59 -4.89 15.10
N LEU A 49 38.98 -3.88 14.32
CA LEU A 49 38.25 -2.62 14.17
C LEU A 49 37.80 -2.51 12.72
N VAL A 50 36.50 -2.40 12.51
CA VAL A 50 35.92 -2.18 11.18
C VAL A 50 35.23 -0.82 11.21
N ARG A 51 35.81 0.18 10.57
CA ARG A 51 35.25 1.52 10.46
C ARG A 51 34.32 1.59 9.26
N GLY A 52 33.22 2.31 9.44
CA GLY A 52 32.31 2.67 8.37
C GLY A 52 31.96 4.15 8.42
N ARG A 53 31.75 4.74 7.25
CA ARG A 53 31.36 6.14 7.07
C ARG A 53 29.86 6.25 6.81
N ARG A 54 29.23 7.27 7.37
CA ARG A 54 27.80 7.53 7.14
C ARG A 54 27.52 7.78 5.67
N VAL A 55 26.55 7.06 5.13
CA VAL A 55 26.03 7.25 3.78
C VAL A 55 24.54 7.58 3.83
N PRO A 56 24.02 8.37 2.86
CA PRO A 56 22.58 8.54 2.70
C PRO A 56 21.90 7.18 2.60
N TYR A 57 20.83 7.00 3.38
CA TYR A 57 20.02 5.80 3.37
C TYR A 57 18.57 6.22 3.32
N ASP A 58 17.96 5.96 2.17
CA ASP A 58 16.60 6.43 1.87
C ASP A 58 15.53 5.49 2.46
N GLY A 59 15.95 4.51 3.26
CA GLY A 59 15.07 3.45 3.74
C GLY A 59 14.74 2.47 2.62
N GLU A 60 14.54 1.20 2.98
CA GLU A 60 13.49 0.49 2.27
C GLU A 60 12.20 1.26 2.62
N ILE A 61 11.51 1.80 1.62
CA ILE A 61 10.12 2.16 1.80
C ILE A 61 9.49 0.87 2.30
N GLU A 62 9.26 0.77 3.60
CA GLU A 62 8.49 -0.32 4.17
C GLU A 62 7.09 -0.15 3.59
N SER A 63 6.88 -0.66 2.39
CA SER A 63 5.59 -1.03 1.88
C SER A 63 5.15 -2.13 2.81
N THR A 64 4.58 -1.73 3.94
CA THR A 64 3.92 -2.65 4.84
C THR A 64 2.96 -3.47 3.97
N PRO A 65 2.77 -4.77 4.23
CA PRO A 65 1.80 -5.57 3.49
C PRO A 65 0.40 -4.94 3.45
N VAL A 66 0.13 -4.03 4.38
CA VAL A 66 -1.08 -3.22 4.47
C VAL A 66 -1.12 -2.15 3.36
N ASP A 67 -0.03 -1.42 3.10
CA ASP A 67 0.01 -0.39 2.05
C ASP A 67 -0.15 -0.99 0.65
N SER A 68 0.45 -2.15 0.38
CA SER A 68 0.28 -2.84 -0.90
C SER A 68 -1.14 -3.39 -1.08
N MET A 69 -1.77 -3.86 0.01
CA MET A 69 -3.16 -4.29 -0.01
C MET A 69 -4.12 -3.12 -0.25
N VAL A 70 -3.89 -1.97 0.40
CA VAL A 70 -4.71 -0.75 0.20
C VAL A 70 -4.59 -0.23 -1.23
N GLN A 71 -3.38 -0.18 -1.78
CA GLN A 71 -3.16 0.24 -3.18
C GLN A 71 -3.84 -0.71 -4.17
N ALA A 72 -3.78 -2.03 -3.93
CA ALA A 72 -4.49 -3.01 -4.75
C ALA A 72 -6.01 -2.80 -4.68
N ILE A 73 -6.58 -2.62 -3.48
CA ILE A 73 -8.01 -2.41 -3.28
C ILE A 73 -8.48 -1.14 -4.00
N GLN A 74 -7.73 -0.04 -3.92
CA GLN A 74 -8.08 1.21 -4.60
C GLN A 74 -8.12 1.05 -6.13
N ASN A 75 -7.16 0.34 -6.71
CA ASN A 75 -7.13 0.10 -8.16
C ASN A 75 -8.29 -0.79 -8.64
N TYR A 76 -8.68 -1.81 -7.83
CA TYR A 76 -9.81 -2.67 -8.15
C TYR A 76 -11.18 -2.04 -7.83
N TYR A 77 -11.26 -1.03 -6.94
CA TYR A 77 -12.51 -0.37 -6.58
C TYR A 77 -13.19 0.30 -7.78
N MET A 78 -12.42 1.01 -8.61
CA MET A 78 -12.93 1.62 -9.85
C MET A 78 -13.40 0.57 -10.86
N LEU A 79 -12.70 -0.57 -10.97
CA LEU A 79 -13.11 -1.68 -11.83
C LEU A 79 -14.42 -2.32 -11.36
N TYR A 80 -14.56 -2.58 -10.05
CA TYR A 80 -15.79 -3.13 -9.46
C TYR A 80 -16.98 -2.17 -9.62
N LEU A 81 -16.76 -0.85 -9.50
CA LEU A 81 -17.79 0.16 -9.71
C LEU A 81 -18.31 0.14 -11.16
N LEU A 82 -17.39 0.09 -12.14
CA LEU A 82 -17.75 -0.01 -13.56
C LEU A 82 -18.46 -1.32 -13.89
N LEU A 83 -18.00 -2.46 -13.33
CA LEU A 83 -18.66 -3.75 -13.47
C LEU A 83 -20.07 -3.73 -12.87
N GLY A 84 -20.23 -3.17 -11.66
CA GLY A 84 -21.53 -3.03 -11.00
C GLY A 84 -22.51 -2.17 -11.81
N LEU A 85 -22.06 -1.02 -12.32
CA LEU A 85 -22.87 -0.19 -13.22
C LEU A 85 -23.20 -0.91 -14.54
N GLY A 86 -22.26 -1.64 -15.11
CA GLY A 86 -22.47 -2.43 -16.32
C GLY A 86 -23.52 -3.53 -16.13
N VAL A 87 -23.41 -4.31 -15.04
CA VAL A 87 -24.35 -5.38 -14.72
C VAL A 87 -25.74 -4.82 -14.41
N THR A 88 -25.83 -3.76 -13.61
CA THR A 88 -27.13 -3.12 -13.30
C THR A 88 -27.80 -2.55 -14.55
N ALA A 89 -27.05 -1.87 -15.43
CA ALA A 89 -27.56 -1.38 -16.70
C ALA A 89 -28.00 -2.52 -17.63
N LEU A 90 -27.25 -3.62 -17.68
CA LEU A 90 -27.60 -4.82 -18.46
C LEU A 90 -28.90 -5.44 -17.94
N VAL A 91 -29.04 -5.60 -16.62
CA VAL A 91 -30.27 -6.12 -15.99
C VAL A 91 -31.47 -5.21 -16.30
N ILE A 92 -31.30 -3.89 -16.19
CA ILE A 92 -32.35 -2.93 -16.54
C ILE A 92 -32.70 -3.03 -18.02
N LEU A 93 -31.72 -3.18 -18.92
CA LEU A 93 -31.94 -3.31 -20.35
C LEU A 93 -32.66 -4.62 -20.70
N ILE A 94 -32.28 -5.74 -20.07
CA ILE A 94 -32.94 -7.04 -20.21
C ILE A 94 -34.37 -6.95 -19.67
N MET A 95 -34.59 -6.39 -18.48
CA MET A 95 -35.92 -6.15 -17.95
C MET A 95 -36.75 -5.26 -18.88
N ARG A 96 -36.19 -4.18 -19.44
CA ARG A 96 -36.89 -3.31 -20.40
C ARG A 96 -37.19 -4.02 -21.72
N ARG A 97 -36.34 -4.93 -22.18
CA ARG A 97 -36.55 -5.73 -23.40
C ARG A 97 -37.59 -6.82 -23.21
N VAL A 98 -37.55 -7.51 -22.07
CA VAL A 98 -38.51 -8.59 -21.73
C VAL A 98 -39.85 -8.00 -21.28
N MET A 99 -39.85 -6.87 -20.58
CA MET A 99 -41.04 -6.11 -20.16
C MET A 99 -41.35 -4.95 -21.13
N GLY A 100 -40.98 -5.08 -22.40
CA GLY A 100 -41.47 -4.22 -23.48
C GLY A 100 -43.00 -4.12 -23.46
N PRO A 101 -43.56 -2.96 -23.83
CA PRO A 101 -44.57 -2.26 -23.04
C PRO A 101 -45.87 -3.06 -22.86
N LYS A 102 -46.06 -3.64 -21.67
CA LYS A 102 -47.41 -4.00 -21.17
C LYS A 102 -48.16 -2.75 -20.63
N LYS A 103 -48.09 -1.64 -21.35
CA LYS A 103 -48.84 -0.40 -21.02
C LYS A 103 -50.15 -0.23 -21.80
N VAL A 104 -50.57 -1.24 -22.58
CA VAL A 104 -51.81 -1.14 -23.37
C VAL A 104 -53.05 -1.60 -22.59
N GLU A 105 -52.91 -2.47 -21.58
CA GLU A 105 -54.07 -2.94 -20.81
C GLU A 105 -54.50 -2.01 -19.67
N GLN A 106 -53.56 -1.36 -18.96
CA GLN A 106 -53.91 -0.50 -17.83
C GLN A 106 -54.64 0.78 -18.27
N THR A 107 -54.30 1.36 -19.43
CA THR A 107 -55.00 2.53 -19.98
C THR A 107 -56.41 2.19 -20.47
N LYS A 108 -56.63 0.97 -21.01
CA LYS A 108 -57.96 0.51 -21.41
C LYS A 108 -58.87 0.24 -20.21
N MET A 109 -58.34 -0.30 -19.12
CA MET A 109 -59.12 -0.56 -17.91
C MET A 109 -59.55 0.73 -17.20
N GLN A 110 -58.71 1.77 -17.24
CA GLN A 110 -59.06 3.10 -16.73
C GLN A 110 -60.12 3.79 -17.60
N GLN A 111 -59.98 3.77 -18.93
CA GLN A 111 -61.00 4.34 -19.83
C GLN A 111 -62.35 3.64 -19.74
N PHE A 112 -62.37 2.30 -19.61
CA PHE A 112 -63.61 1.55 -19.48
C PHE A 112 -64.30 1.77 -18.12
N THR A 113 -63.53 2.04 -17.07
CA THR A 113 -64.08 2.35 -15.74
C THR A 113 -64.68 3.76 -15.74
N GLN A 114 -64.03 4.72 -16.40
CA GLN A 114 -64.46 6.11 -16.47
C GLN A 114 -65.71 6.30 -17.36
N GLU A 115 -65.81 5.59 -18.49
CA GLU A 115 -67.00 5.61 -19.35
C GLU A 115 -68.24 4.98 -18.68
N GLN A 116 -68.04 4.05 -17.74
CA GLN A 116 -69.11 3.45 -16.92
C GLN A 116 -69.53 4.34 -15.74
N GLU A 117 -68.63 5.18 -15.24
CA GLU A 117 -68.90 6.19 -14.20
C GLU A 117 -69.70 7.36 -14.77
N ASP A 118 -69.28 7.89 -15.92
CA ASP A 118 -69.98 8.99 -16.63
C ASP A 118 -71.40 8.59 -17.08
N ARG A 119 -71.62 7.31 -17.44
CA ARG A 119 -72.96 6.79 -17.79
C ARG A 119 -73.90 6.69 -16.58
N LYS A 120 -73.37 6.60 -15.36
CA LYS A 120 -74.18 6.58 -14.12
C LYS A 120 -74.52 7.99 -13.63
N GLU A 121 -73.64 8.97 -13.82
CA GLU A 121 -73.90 10.36 -13.43
C GLU A 121 -74.80 11.12 -14.42
N GLY A 122 -74.80 10.75 -15.71
CA GLY A 122 -75.64 11.37 -16.74
C GLY A 122 -77.11 10.92 -16.79
N LYS A 123 -77.61 10.20 -15.77
CA LYS A 123 -78.99 9.70 -15.70
C LYS A 123 -79.64 10.05 -14.36
N SER A 124 -79.68 11.36 -14.08
CA SER A 124 -80.63 11.96 -13.13
C SER A 124 -81.55 12.93 -13.86
#